data_AF-A0A0B7C262-F1
#
_entry.id   AF-A0A0B7C262-F1
#
_cell.length_a   1.000
_cell.length_b   1.000
_cell.length_c   1.000
_cell.angle_alpha   90.00
_cell.angle_beta   90.00
_cell.angle_gamma   90.00
#
_symmetry.space_group_name_H-M   'P 1'
#
loop_
_entity.id
_entity.type
_entity.pdbx_description
1 polymer ?
#
loop_
_entity_poly.entity_id
_entity_poly.type
_entity_poly.pdbx_seq_one_letter_code
_entity_poly.pdbx_strand_id
1 'polypeptide(L)'
;DGSCSFQVKYLGYIEVFDSRGMNICEEAVKTLKFQCKGKHQRAVLYVSGDALRVVDEISKCMIVDQTIEKVSFCAPDRSHE
;
A
#
# COMPACT_ATOMS: atom_id res chain seq x y z
N ASP A 1 -20.37 -5.17 -10.87
CA ASP A 1 -19.69 -4.38 -9.82
C ASP A 1 -18.22 -4.73 -9.78
N GLY A 2 -17.39 -3.95 -10.48
CA GLY A 2 -15.98 -4.28 -10.71
C GLY A 2 -15.14 -4.09 -9.44
N SER A 3 -15.12 -5.10 -8.58
CA SER A 3 -14.26 -5.17 -7.40
C SER A 3 -13.37 -6.41 -7.43
N CYS A 4 -12.11 -6.27 -7.03
CA CYS A 4 -11.21 -7.40 -6.80
C CYS A 4 -10.50 -7.27 -5.45
N SER A 5 -9.98 -8.40 -4.95
CA SER A 5 -9.29 -8.44 -3.66
C SER A 5 -8.06 -9.33 -3.72
N PHE A 6 -6.99 -8.92 -3.03
CA PHE A 6 -5.70 -9.61 -3.04
C PHE A 6 -5.16 -9.73 -1.62
N GLN A 7 -4.59 -10.89 -1.28
CA GLN A 7 -3.81 -11.04 -0.05
C GLN A 7 -2.49 -10.30 -0.20
N VAL A 8 -2.17 -9.44 0.77
CA VAL A 8 -1.01 -8.55 0.72
C VAL A 8 -0.28 -8.50 2.06
N LYS A 9 0.94 -7.99 2.01
CA LYS A 9 1.75 -7.62 3.17
C LYS A 9 1.78 -6.10 3.27
N TYR A 10 1.10 -5.53 4.26
CA TYR A 10 1.10 -4.09 4.50
C TYR A 10 2.39 -3.71 5.24
N LEU A 11 3.18 -2.82 4.62
CA LEU A 11 4.46 -2.33 5.15
C LEU A 11 4.29 -1.10 6.06
N GLY A 12 3.16 -0.40 5.98
CA GLY A 12 2.94 0.86 6.69
C GLY A 12 2.79 2.06 5.76
N TYR A 13 2.93 3.24 6.34
CA TYR A 13 2.86 4.54 5.67
C TYR A 13 4.03 5.41 6.08
N ILE A 14 4.45 6.31 5.20
CA ILE A 14 5.50 7.28 5.49
C ILE A 14 5.23 8.57 4.70
N GLU A 15 5.61 9.69 5.27
CA GLU A 15 5.58 10.98 4.58
C GLU A 15 6.70 11.03 3.53
N VAL A 16 6.40 11.63 2.39
CA VAL A 16 7.32 11.75 1.26
C VAL A 16 7.41 13.20 0.82
N PHE A 17 8.52 13.56 0.16
CA PHE A 17 8.80 14.93 -0.24
C PHE A 17 7.97 15.41 -1.45
N ASP A 18 7.67 14.51 -2.39
CA ASP A 18 6.87 14.84 -3.58
C ASP A 18 5.73 13.81 -3.75
N SER A 19 4.65 14.24 -4.38
CA SER A 19 3.43 13.45 -4.58
C SER A 19 3.53 12.39 -5.69
N ARG A 20 4.55 12.46 -6.57
CA ARG A 20 4.69 11.58 -7.74
C ARG A 20 6.15 11.27 -8.04
N GLY A 21 6.40 10.09 -8.61
CA GLY A 21 7.72 9.66 -9.07
C GLY A 21 8.06 8.26 -8.58
N MET A 22 8.62 7.43 -9.48
CA MET A 22 8.98 6.05 -9.14
C MET A 22 10.08 6.00 -8.07
N ASN A 23 11.09 6.86 -8.19
CA ASN A 23 12.15 7.03 -7.19
C ASN A 23 11.60 7.38 -5.80
N ILE A 24 10.54 8.20 -5.73
CA ILE A 24 9.89 8.56 -4.46
C ILE A 24 9.25 7.33 -3.82
N CYS A 25 8.53 6.51 -4.59
CA CYS A 25 7.96 5.26 -4.10
C CYS A 25 9.04 4.24 -3.71
N GLU A 26 10.12 4.12 -4.48
CA GLU A 26 11.23 3.20 -4.22
C GLU A 26 11.94 3.53 -2.89
N GLU A 27 12.22 4.82 -2.62
CA GLU A 27 12.82 5.27 -1.37
C GLU A 27 11.89 5.04 -0.16
N ALA A 28 10.60 5.31 -0.31
CA ALA A 28 9.60 5.06 0.71
C ALA A 28 9.53 3.56 1.07
N VAL A 29 9.45 2.69 0.07
CA VAL A 29 9.42 1.22 0.25
C VAL A 29 10.71 0.73 0.92
N LYS A 30 11.88 1.24 0.51
CA LYS A 30 13.17 0.89 1.13
C LYS A 30 13.19 1.23 2.62
N THR A 31 12.70 2.42 2.96
CA THR A 31 12.63 2.89 4.35
C THR A 31 11.67 2.06 5.18
N LEU A 32 10.48 1.78 4.66
CA LEU A 32 9.47 0.95 5.34
C LEU A 32 9.96 -0.48 5.55
N LYS A 33 10.61 -1.10 4.55
CA LYS A 33 11.21 -2.43 4.67
C LYS A 33 12.28 -2.47 5.79
N PHE A 34 13.11 -1.42 5.89
CA PHE A 34 14.12 -1.30 6.94
C PHE A 34 13.48 -1.14 8.33
N GLN A 35 12.46 -0.30 8.48
CA GLN A 35 11.75 -0.08 9.74
C GLN A 35 11.01 -1.33 10.21
N CYS A 36 10.39 -2.06 9.28
CA CYS A 36 9.62 -3.27 9.57
C CYS A 36 10.50 -4.45 10.03
N LYS A 37 11.81 -4.46 9.73
CA LYS A 37 12.75 -5.55 10.06
C LYS A 37 12.19 -6.96 9.76
N GLY A 38 11.47 -7.09 8.64
CA GLY A 38 10.82 -8.33 8.22
C GLY A 38 9.47 -8.65 8.87
N LYS A 39 9.03 -7.90 9.89
CA LYS A 39 7.67 -7.98 10.45
C LYS A 39 6.71 -7.25 9.52
N HIS A 40 5.78 -7.97 8.91
CA HIS A 40 4.80 -7.42 8.00
C HIS A 40 3.39 -7.77 8.48
N GLN A 41 2.48 -6.81 8.38
CA GLN A 41 1.09 -7.02 8.72
C GLN A 41 0.39 -7.72 7.55
N ARG A 42 -0.19 -8.89 7.80
CA ARG A 42 -0.99 -9.61 6.80
C ARG A 42 -2.34 -8.94 6.64
N ALA A 43 -2.71 -8.63 5.40
CA ALA A 43 -3.92 -7.88 5.10
C ALA A 43 -4.53 -8.31 3.77
N VAL A 44 -5.75 -7.84 3.51
CA VAL A 44 -6.42 -7.94 2.21
C VAL A 44 -6.56 -6.54 1.63
N LEU A 45 -6.06 -6.34 0.41
CA LEU A 45 -6.30 -5.14 -0.39
C LEU A 45 -7.55 -5.37 -1.23
N TYR A 46 -8.56 -4.53 -1.02
CA TYR A 46 -9.74 -4.43 -1.87
C TYR A 46 -9.56 -3.26 -2.82
N VAL A 47 -9.76 -3.53 -4.10
CA VAL A 47 -9.70 -2.53 -5.17
C VAL A 47 -11.09 -2.42 -5.80
N SER A 48 -11.64 -1.23 -5.74
CA SER A 48 -12.88 -0.86 -6.41
C SER A 48 -12.68 0.43 -7.21
N GLY A 49 -13.67 0.81 -8.02
CA GLY A 49 -13.59 2.03 -8.82
C GLY A 49 -13.54 3.34 -8.01
N ASP A 50 -13.97 3.29 -6.75
CA ASP A 50 -14.05 4.44 -5.84
C ASP A 50 -12.91 4.49 -4.82
N ALA A 51 -12.38 3.34 -4.36
CA ALA A 51 -11.43 3.30 -3.27
C ALA A 51 -10.45 2.11 -3.31
N LEU A 52 -9.31 2.30 -2.63
CA LEU A 52 -8.40 1.26 -2.18
C LEU A 52 -8.60 1.07 -0.68
N ARG A 53 -8.99 -0.13 -0.26
CA ARG A 53 -9.16 -0.46 1.16
C ARG A 53 -8.22 -1.57 1.58
N VAL A 54 -7.52 -1.38 2.70
CA VAL A 54 -6.67 -2.42 3.29
C VAL A 54 -7.30 -2.84 4.61
N VAL A 55 -7.57 -4.14 4.77
CA VAL A 55 -8.18 -4.71 5.98
C VAL A 55 -7.22 -5.71 6.60
N ASP A 56 -6.96 -5.56 7.90
CA ASP A 56 -6.12 -6.49 8.66
C ASP A 56 -6.73 -7.90 8.67
N GLU A 57 -5.93 -8.92 8.40
CA GLU A 57 -6.44 -10.28 8.26
C GLU A 57 -6.92 -10.87 9.59
N ILE A 58 -6.37 -10.44 10.73
CA ILE A 58 -6.66 -11.02 12.05
C ILE A 58 -7.80 -10.28 12.75
N SER A 59 -7.61 -8.98 12.98
CA SER A 59 -8.55 -8.10 13.67
C SER A 59 -9.76 -7.74 12.82
N LYS A 60 -9.68 -7.92 11.49
CA LYS A 60 -10.68 -7.47 10.51
C LYS A 60 -10.93 -5.96 10.53
N CYS A 61 -10.04 -5.19 11.17
CA CYS A 61 -10.09 -3.74 11.18
C CYS A 61 -9.61 -3.17 9.84
N MET A 62 -10.28 -2.12 9.37
CA MET A 62 -9.82 -1.35 8.21
C MET A 62 -8.62 -0.49 8.61
N ILE A 63 -7.53 -0.63 7.86
CA ILE A 63 -6.25 0.07 8.09
C ILE A 63 -6.15 1.30 7.19
N VAL A 64 -6.57 1.14 5.92
CA VAL A 64 -6.51 2.19 4.89
C VAL A 64 -7.87 2.24 4.19
N ASP A 65 -8.38 3.45 3.98
CA ASP A 65 -9.53 3.73 3.11
C ASP A 65 -9.19 4.97 2.28
N GLN A 66 -8.70 4.73 1.07
CA GLN A 66 -8.20 5.79 0.21
C GLN A 66 -9.03 5.88 -1.06
N THR A 67 -9.70 7.02 -1.24
CA THR A 67 -10.45 7.31 -2.46
C THR A 67 -9.50 7.37 -3.66
N ILE A 68 -9.87 6.73 -4.78
CA ILE A 68 -9.04 6.63 -5.99
C ILE A 68 -8.65 8.02 -6.51
N GLU A 69 -9.56 8.98 -6.48
CA GLU A 69 -9.32 10.37 -6.92
C GLU A 69 -8.21 11.11 -6.14
N LYS A 70 -7.86 10.64 -4.94
CA LYS A 70 -6.82 11.21 -4.09
C LYS A 70 -5.48 10.46 -4.20
N VAL A 71 -5.42 9.36 -4.96
CA VAL A 71 -4.17 8.64 -5.21
C VAL A 71 -3.43 9.35 -6.33
N SER A 72 -2.30 9.99 -6.00
CA SER A 72 -1.53 10.81 -6.95
C SER A 72 -0.65 9.99 -7.89
N PHE A 73 -0.16 8.83 -7.46
CA PHE A 73 0.78 8.00 -8.22
C PHE A 73 0.80 6.56 -7.71
N CYS A 74 0.83 5.59 -8.61
CA CYS A 74 1.05 4.17 -8.32
C CYS A 74 2.33 3.71 -9.02
N ALA A 75 3.21 3.00 -8.30
CA ALA A 75 4.45 2.49 -8.87
C ALA A 75 4.59 0.99 -8.57
N PRO A 76 5.04 0.17 -9.54
CA PRO A 76 5.51 -1.17 -9.25
C PRO A 76 6.86 -1.11 -8.51
N ASP A 77 7.16 -2.13 -7.70
CA ASP A 77 8.50 -2.30 -7.12
C ASP A 77 9.41 -2.91 -8.18
N ARG A 78 10.41 -2.15 -8.66
CA ARG A 78 11.38 -2.63 -9.66
C ARG A 78 12.46 -3.55 -9.09
N SER A 79 12.57 -3.65 -7.77
CA SER A 79 13.59 -4.46 -7.10
C SER A 79 13.18 -5.93 -6.90
N HIS A 80 11.94 -6.29 -7.28
CA HIS A 80 11.39 -7.64 -7.20
C HIS A 80 11.01 -8.12 -8.61
N GLU A 81 12.00 -8.65 -9.34
CA GLU A 81 11.76 -9.73 -10.31
C GLU A 81 11.79 -11.09 -9.58
#